data_AF-A0A6N9HHV2-F1
#
_entry.id   AF-A0A6N9HHV2-F1
#
_cell.length_a   1.000
_cell.length_b   1.000
_cell.length_c   1.000
_cell.angle_alpha   90.00
_cell.angle_beta   90.00
_cell.angle_gamma   90.00
#
_symmetry.space_group_name_H-M   'P 1'
#
loop_
_entity.id
_entity.type
_entity.pdbx_description
1 polymer ?
#
loop_
_entity_poly.entity_id
_entity_poly.type
_entity_poly.pdbx_seq_one_letter_code
_entity_poly.pdbx_strand_id
1 'polypeptide(L)'
;MEHDEALLESLAALRAAHDKANRLMAEIAALGARALKGRGSLPSLVQLQNYAQALAQAQRQAVHCEELLLGGPSSAMPGAAASSRPCVH
;
A
#
# COMPACT_ATOMS: atom_id res chain seq x y z
N MET A 1 40.99 -8.29 -43.99
CA MET A 1 41.63 -8.73 -42.73
C MET A 1 41.22 -7.81 -41.59
N GLU A 2 41.75 -6.58 -41.44
CA GLU A 2 41.38 -5.73 -40.28
C GLU A 2 39.90 -5.31 -40.24
N HIS A 3 39.30 -5.02 -41.40
CA HIS A 3 37.87 -4.67 -41.47
C HIS A 3 36.94 -5.84 -41.13
N ASP A 4 37.35 -7.06 -41.44
CA ASP A 4 36.57 -8.27 -41.17
C ASP A 4 36.60 -8.61 -39.66
N GLU A 5 37.75 -8.41 -39.01
CA GLU A 5 37.89 -8.56 -37.56
C GLU A 5 37.07 -7.51 -36.80
N ALA A 6 37.13 -6.24 -37.20
CA ALA A 6 36.33 -5.17 -36.60
C ALA A 6 34.81 -5.40 -36.75
N LEU A 7 34.38 -6.00 -37.87
CA LEU A 7 32.98 -6.40 -38.08
C LEU A 7 32.57 -7.54 -37.14
N LEU A 8 33.42 -8.56 -36.98
CA LEU A 8 33.16 -9.67 -36.07
C LEU A 8 33.08 -9.21 -34.61
N GLU A 9 33.98 -8.32 -34.20
CA GLU A 9 33.95 -7.70 -32.87
C GLU A 9 32.67 -6.88 -32.64
N SER A 10 32.26 -6.10 -33.64
CA SER A 10 31.03 -5.31 -33.58
C SER A 10 29.78 -6.19 -33.48
N LEU A 11 29.74 -7.31 -34.20
CA LEU A 11 28.65 -8.29 -34.12
C LEU A 11 28.61 -9.00 -32.77
N ALA A 12 29.77 -9.34 -32.21
CA ALA A 12 29.87 -9.93 -30.88
C ALA A 12 29.37 -8.96 -29.80
N ALA A 13 29.78 -7.68 -29.88
CA ALA A 13 29.32 -6.63 -28.98
C ALA A 13 27.81 -6.40 -29.08
N LEU A 14 27.26 -6.39 -30.31
CA LEU A 14 25.83 -6.24 -30.55
C LEU A 14 25.03 -7.40 -29.94
N ARG A 15 25.51 -8.64 -30.11
CA ARG A 15 24.87 -9.82 -29.52
C ARG A 15 24.89 -9.77 -27.99
N ALA A 16 26.02 -9.40 -27.40
CA ALA A 16 26.12 -9.25 -25.95
C ALA A 16 25.18 -8.16 -25.41
N ALA A 17 25.06 -7.04 -26.13
CA ALA A 17 24.13 -5.97 -25.78
C ALA A 17 22.67 -6.43 -25.88
N HIS A 18 22.32 -7.19 -26.91
CA HIS A 18 21.00 -7.76 -27.08
C HIS A 18 20.64 -8.75 -25.96
N ASP A 19 21.55 -9.66 -25.62
CA ASP A 19 21.35 -10.61 -24.51
C ASP A 19 21.18 -9.89 -23.17
N LYS A 20 21.96 -8.82 -22.94
CA LYS A 20 21.82 -7.96 -21.76
C LYS A 20 20.45 -7.28 -21.72
N ALA A 21 20.00 -6.73 -22.85
CA ALA A 21 18.69 -6.09 -22.95
C ALA A 21 17.55 -7.08 -22.65
N ASN A 22 17.63 -8.30 -23.19
CA ASN A 22 16.64 -9.35 -22.93
C ASN A 22 16.56 -9.73 -21.44
N ARG A 23 17.71 -9.83 -20.75
CA ARG A 23 17.73 -10.08 -19.30
C ARG A 23 17.07 -8.94 -18.51
N LEU A 24 17.39 -7.69 -18.84
CA LEU A 24 16.79 -6.53 -18.19
C LEU A 24 15.27 -6.45 -18.42
N MET A 25 14.80 -6.78 -19.63
CA MET A 25 13.36 -6.84 -19.92
C MET A 25 12.66 -7.91 -19.08
N ALA A 26 13.28 -9.09 -18.91
CA ALA A 26 12.74 -10.14 -18.05
C ALA A 26 12.69 -9.71 -16.57
N GLU A 27 13.71 -9.00 -16.09
CA GLU A 27 13.72 -8.43 -14.74
C GLU A 27 12.62 -7.39 -14.53
N ILE A 28 12.43 -6.48 -15.49
CA ILE A 28 11.34 -5.50 -15.47
C ILE A 28 9.98 -6.19 -15.43
N ALA A 29 9.77 -7.21 -16.26
CA ALA A 29 8.52 -7.98 -16.27
C ALA A 29 8.28 -8.68 -14.92
N ALA A 30 9.33 -9.28 -14.33
CA ALA A 30 9.24 -9.93 -13.03
C ALA A 30 8.95 -8.93 -11.89
N LEU A 31 9.59 -7.77 -11.89
CA LEU A 31 9.33 -6.68 -10.94
C LEU A 31 7.91 -6.13 -11.10
N GLY A 32 7.46 -5.92 -12.34
CA GLY A 32 6.10 -5.49 -12.65
C GLY A 32 5.06 -6.48 -12.13
N ALA A 33 5.25 -7.79 -12.36
CA ALA A 33 4.38 -8.83 -11.86
C ALA A 33 4.32 -8.86 -10.31
N ARG A 34 5.46 -8.67 -9.63
CA ARG A 34 5.51 -8.58 -8.16
C ARG A 34 4.79 -7.33 -7.62
N ALA A 35 4.97 -6.18 -8.27
CA ALA A 35 4.29 -4.94 -7.91
C ALA A 35 2.77 -5.05 -8.06
N LEU A 36 2.31 -5.72 -9.12
CA LEU A 36 0.88 -6.01 -9.33
C LEU A 36 0.35 -7.02 -8.29
N LYS A 37 1.14 -8.03 -7.93
CA LYS A 37 0.78 -8.98 -6.86
C LYS A 37 0.57 -8.29 -5.50
N GLY A 38 1.32 -7.21 -5.23
CA GLY A 38 1.12 -6.36 -4.04
C GLY A 38 -0.08 -5.41 -4.11
N ARG A 39 -0.54 -5.02 -5.31
CA ARG A 39 -1.74 -4.18 -5.47
C ARG A 39 -3.07 -4.91 -5.22
N GLY A 40 -3.05 -6.24 -5.20
CA GLY A 40 -4.24 -7.05 -4.88
C GLY A 40 -4.62 -7.07 -3.40
N SER A 41 -3.81 -6.47 -2.52
CA SER A 41 -4.05 -6.46 -1.06
C SER A 41 -4.74 -5.20 -0.56
N LEU A 42 -5.33 -4.39 -1.44
CA LEU A 42 -6.18 -3.29 -0.99
C LEU A 42 -7.43 -3.91 -0.33
N PRO A 43 -7.70 -3.62 0.95
CA PRO A 43 -8.87 -4.14 1.61
C PRO A 43 -10.11 -3.64 0.86
N SER A 44 -11.01 -4.56 0.55
CA SER A 44 -12.31 -4.22 -0.03
C SER A 44 -13.06 -3.25 0.89
N LEU A 45 -14.00 -2.48 0.32
CA LEU A 45 -14.84 -1.56 1.09
C LEU A 45 -15.55 -2.29 2.25
N VAL A 46 -16.00 -3.52 2.01
CA VAL A 46 -16.64 -4.38 3.03
C VAL A 46 -15.66 -4.74 4.15
N GLN A 47 -14.41 -5.09 3.83
CA GLN A 47 -13.39 -5.37 4.85
C GLN A 47 -13.08 -4.13 5.70
N LEU A 48 -13.03 -2.94 5.09
CA LEU A 48 -12.84 -1.68 5.81
C LEU A 48 -14.03 -1.35 6.73
N GLN A 49 -15.27 -1.55 6.24
CA GLN A 49 -16.48 -1.35 7.04
C GLN A 49 -16.54 -2.31 8.23
N ASN A 50 -16.24 -3.59 8.01
CA ASN A 50 -16.19 -4.60 9.06
C ASN A 50 -15.12 -4.26 10.11
N TYR A 51 -13.94 -3.81 9.67
CA TYR A 51 -12.89 -3.37 10.58
C TYR A 51 -13.32 -2.14 11.40
N ALA A 52 -13.95 -1.15 10.78
CA ALA A 52 -14.45 0.03 11.49
C ALA A 52 -15.51 -0.33 12.55
N GLN A 53 -16.40 -1.29 12.24
CA GLN A 53 -17.38 -1.80 13.20
C GLN A 53 -16.72 -2.54 14.38
N ALA A 54 -15.75 -3.41 14.09
CA ALA A 54 -14.99 -4.12 15.12
C ALA A 54 -14.22 -3.14 16.02
N LEU A 55 -13.62 -2.10 15.44
CA LEU A 55 -12.93 -1.05 16.19
C LEU A 55 -13.89 -0.29 17.13
N ALA A 56 -15.08 0.08 16.64
CA ALA A 56 -16.09 0.75 17.46
C ALA A 56 -16.64 -0.14 18.60
N GLN A 57 -16.66 -1.46 18.42
CA GLN A 57 -17.00 -2.41 19.48
C GLN A 57 -15.87 -2.51 20.51
N ALA A 58 -14.63 -2.63 20.06
CA ALA A 58 -13.46 -2.67 20.94
C ALA A 58 -13.31 -1.40 21.78
N GLN A 59 -13.57 -0.22 21.19
CA GLN A 59 -13.57 1.05 21.92
C GLN A 59 -14.64 1.10 23.00
N ARG A 60 -15.87 0.65 22.71
CA ARG A 60 -16.93 0.58 23.73
C ARG A 60 -16.59 -0.39 24.87
N GLN A 61 -15.99 -1.53 24.54
CA GLN A 61 -15.52 -2.47 25.55
C GLN A 61 -14.38 -1.89 26.39
N ALA A 62 -13.44 -1.16 25.78
CA ALA A 62 -12.37 -0.49 26.49
C ALA A 62 -12.91 0.53 27.50
N VAL A 63 -13.86 1.37 27.09
CA VAL A 63 -14.54 2.32 27.98
C VAL A 63 -15.27 1.60 29.11
N HIS A 64 -15.98 0.51 28.82
CA HIS A 64 -16.65 -0.26 29.86
C HIS A 64 -15.67 -0.89 30.86
N CYS A 65 -14.54 -1.40 30.40
CA CYS A 65 -13.48 -1.90 31.27
C CYS A 65 -12.86 -0.78 32.12
N GLU A 66 -12.68 0.41 31.56
CA GLU A 66 -12.22 1.60 32.30
C GLU A 66 -13.21 1.99 33.42
N GLU A 67 -14.52 1.99 33.14
CA GLU A 67 -15.57 2.25 34.13
C GLU A 67 -15.57 1.22 35.28
N LEU A 68 -15.37 -0.06 34.95
CA LEU A 68 -15.29 -1.13 35.94
C LEU A 68 -14.04 -1.02 36.82
N LEU A 69 -12.91 -0.61 36.24
CA LEU A 69 -11.65 -0.42 36.98
C LEU A 69 -11.65 0.82 37.87
N LEU A 70 -12.34 1.89 37.46
CA LEU A 70 -12.45 3.15 38.21
C LEU A 70 -13.61 3.17 39.22
N GLY A 71 -14.43 2.11 39.27
CA GLY A 71 -15.43 1.91 40.32
C GLY A 71 -16.70 2.75 40.20
N GLY A 72 -17.04 3.26 39.01
CA GLY A 72 -18.27 4.02 38.75
C GLY A 72 -18.27 4.72 37.39
N PRO A 73 -19.44 5.09 36.85
CA PRO A 73 -19.53 5.73 35.54
C PRO A 73 -18.73 7.03 35.54
N SER A 74 -17.72 7.09 34.67
CA SER A 74 -16.93 8.31 34.47
C SER A 74 -17.84 9.37 33.86
N SER A 75 -18.33 10.28 34.70
CA SER A 75 -18.96 11.53 34.28
C SER A 75 -17.89 12.43 33.64
N ALA A 76 -17.43 12.08 32.44
CA ALA A 76 -16.71 13.00 31.58
C ALA A 76 -17.76 13.85 30.83
N MET A 77 -17.86 15.10 31.28
CA MET A 77 -18.66 16.22 30.77
C MET A 77 -18.92 16.26 29.24
N PRO A 78 -20.11 16.72 28.79
CA PRO A 78 -20.40 17.00 27.39
C PRO A 78 -19.78 18.35 26.98
N GLY A 79 -18.65 18.29 26.28
CA GLY A 79 -17.96 19.46 25.74
C GLY A 79 -18.41 19.85 24.34
N ALA A 80 -19.26 20.87 24.27
CA ALA A 80 -19.42 21.83 23.16
C ALA A 80 -20.03 21.33 21.83
N ALA A 81 -21.36 21.40 21.76
CA ALA A 81 -22.01 21.94 20.57
C ALA A 81 -21.60 23.43 20.45
N ALA A 82 -20.85 23.78 19.41
CA ALA A 82 -20.67 25.17 19.00
C ALA A 82 -20.46 25.27 17.48
N SER A 83 -21.45 25.86 16.83
CA SER A 83 -21.31 26.78 15.71
C SER A 83 -21.15 26.18 14.30
N SER A 84 -22.30 26.03 13.63
CA SER A 84 -22.60 26.55 12.30
C SER A 84 -21.43 26.93 11.36
N ARG A 85 -21.32 26.23 10.22
CA ARG A 85 -21.67 26.78 8.88
C ARG A 85 -21.44 25.74 7.76
N PRO A 86 -22.24 25.79 6.67
CA PRO A 86 -22.03 24.99 5.48
C PRO A 86 -21.01 25.68 4.56
N CYS A 87 -19.99 24.97 4.11
CA CYS A 87 -19.12 25.46 3.02
C CYS A 87 -19.50 24.75 1.73
N VAL A 88 -20.23 25.50 0.91
CA VAL A 88 -20.30 25.35 -0.54
C VAL A 88 -19.08 26.09 -1.10
N HIS A 89 -18.32 25.46 -2.00
CA HIS A 89 -17.73 26.05 -3.21
C HIS A 89 -17.17 24.96 -4.10
#